data_AF-A0A6J4X4U6-F1
#
_entry.id   AF-A0A6J4X4U6-F1
#
_cell.length_a   1.000
_cell.length_b   1.000
_cell.length_c   1.000
_cell.angle_alpha   90.00
_cell.angle_beta   90.00
_cell.angle_gamma   90.00
#
_symmetry.space_group_name_H-M   'P 1'
#
loop_
_entity.id
_entity.type
_entity.pdbx_description
1 polymer ?
#
loop_
_entity_poly.entity_id
_entity_poly.type
_entity_poly.pdbx_seq_one_letter_code
_entity_poly.pdbx_strand_id
1 'polypeptide(L)'
;MKFAAIALFIFIPVVAAVLIGAPAVGLAKDSVNTNFSGVAVKGYDPVAYFTEAKPIKGKAKFEYRWQGAKWRFSSAKHLEIFKATPEKYAPQYGGY
;
A
#
# COMPACT_ATOMS: atom_id res chain seq x y z
N MET A 1 -68.62 26.61 -23.76
CA MET A 1 -68.18 26.49 -25.17
C MET A 1 -66.75 27.01 -25.30
N LYS A 2 -65.80 26.10 -25.52
CA LYS A 2 -64.59 26.22 -26.38
C LYS A 2 -63.65 25.07 -26.01
N PHE A 3 -63.69 24.04 -26.84
CA PHE A 3 -62.68 23.00 -26.90
C PHE A 3 -61.39 23.62 -27.43
N ALA A 4 -60.25 23.27 -26.83
CA ALA A 4 -58.95 23.40 -27.48
C ALA A 4 -58.15 22.13 -27.18
N ALA A 5 -57.71 21.52 -28.26
CA ALA A 5 -57.12 20.21 -28.39
C ALA A 5 -55.58 20.28 -28.35
N ILE A 6 -54.98 19.15 -27.95
CA ILE A 6 -53.71 18.59 -28.48
C ILE A 6 -52.42 19.41 -28.24
N ALA A 7 -51.50 18.83 -27.46
CA ALA A 7 -50.26 18.26 -28.00
C ALA A 7 -49.45 17.62 -26.87
N LEU A 8 -49.45 16.28 -26.89
CA LEU A 8 -48.55 15.43 -26.14
C LEU A 8 -47.13 15.62 -26.70
N PHE A 9 -46.31 16.45 -26.05
CA PHE A 9 -44.86 16.44 -26.26
C PHE A 9 -44.23 15.52 -25.22
N ILE A 10 -44.09 14.25 -25.61
CA ILE A 10 -43.19 13.30 -24.94
C ILE A 10 -41.78 13.86 -25.15
N PHE A 11 -41.29 14.59 -24.15
CA PHE A 11 -39.89 14.97 -24.05
C PHE A 11 -39.19 13.79 -23.37
N ILE A 12 -38.74 12.81 -24.15
CA ILE A 12 -37.77 11.82 -23.67
C ILE A 12 -36.40 12.51 -23.78
N PRO A 13 -35.78 12.97 -22.69
CA PRO A 13 -34.35 13.19 -22.75
C PRO A 13 -33.74 11.81 -22.89
N VAL A 14 -33.19 11.52 -24.07
CA VAL A 14 -32.25 10.42 -24.26
C VAL A 14 -31.08 10.70 -23.33
N VAL A 15 -31.13 10.15 -22.12
CA VAL A 15 -29.99 10.12 -21.21
C VAL A 15 -29.02 9.12 -21.81
N ALA A 16 -28.13 9.62 -22.67
CA ALA A 16 -26.95 8.89 -23.10
C ALA A 16 -26.06 8.74 -21.86
N ALA A 17 -26.23 7.63 -21.15
CA ALA A 17 -25.31 7.21 -20.10
C ALA A 17 -23.97 6.84 -20.76
N VAL A 18 -23.09 7.84 -20.90
CA VAL A 18 -21.68 7.60 -21.20
C VAL A 18 -21.08 7.00 -19.94
N LEU A 19 -21.08 5.67 -19.86
CA LEU A 19 -20.26 4.92 -18.92
C LEU A 19 -18.80 5.09 -19.35
N ILE A 20 -18.20 6.21 -18.93
CA ILE A 20 -16.74 6.36 -18.95
C ILE A 20 -16.23 5.34 -17.95
N GLY A 21 -15.71 4.22 -18.45
CA GLY A 21 -15.04 3.22 -17.63
C GLY A 21 -13.94 3.90 -16.84
N ALA A 22 -14.13 4.02 -15.52
CA ALA A 22 -13.07 4.46 -14.64
C ALA A 22 -11.88 3.51 -14.83
N PRO A 23 -10.65 3.99 -15.05
CA PRO A 23 -9.50 3.11 -15.01
C PRO A 23 -9.49 2.50 -13.62
N ALA A 24 -9.55 1.17 -13.55
CA ALA A 24 -9.25 0.47 -12.32
C ALA A 24 -7.80 0.83 -11.97
N VAL A 25 -7.62 1.80 -11.09
CA VAL A 25 -6.33 2.08 -10.47
C VAL A 25 -6.00 0.82 -9.68
N GLY A 26 -5.22 -0.08 -10.29
CA GLY A 26 -4.69 -1.23 -9.60
C GLY A 26 -3.91 -0.70 -8.40
N LEU A 27 -4.39 -1.00 -7.19
CA LEU A 27 -3.64 -0.76 -5.97
C LEU A 27 -2.40 -1.65 -6.03
N ALA A 28 -1.33 -1.17 -6.68
CA ALA A 28 -0.02 -1.75 -6.53
C ALA A 28 0.32 -1.62 -5.06
N LYS A 29 0.16 -2.71 -4.31
CA LYS A 29 0.63 -2.78 -2.94
C LYS A 29 2.14 -2.62 -3.02
N ASP A 30 2.65 -1.47 -2.58
CA ASP A 30 4.07 -1.13 -2.67
C ASP A 30 4.91 -2.35 -2.27
N SER A 31 5.61 -2.91 -3.24
CA SER A 31 6.36 -4.14 -3.02
C SER A 31 7.61 -3.80 -2.24
N VAL A 32 7.73 -4.33 -1.02
CA VAL A 32 8.97 -4.28 -0.26
C VAL A 32 10.08 -4.94 -1.09
N ASN A 33 11.21 -4.27 -1.24
CA ASN A 33 12.38 -4.81 -1.90
C ASN A 33 12.93 -5.98 -1.08
N THR A 34 12.81 -7.18 -1.64
CA THR A 34 13.31 -8.40 -1.01
C THR A 34 14.41 -9.07 -1.82
N ASN A 35 15.32 -9.76 -1.13
CA ASN A 35 16.22 -10.71 -1.79
C ASN A 35 15.49 -12.00 -2.23
N PHE A 36 16.22 -12.93 -2.84
CA PHE A 36 15.69 -14.22 -3.31
C PHE A 36 15.01 -15.06 -2.22
N SER A 37 15.32 -14.83 -0.94
CA SER A 37 14.71 -15.54 0.20
C SER A 37 13.50 -14.81 0.80
N GLY A 38 13.06 -13.71 0.18
CA GLY A 38 11.95 -12.87 0.65
C GLY A 38 12.32 -11.98 1.85
N VAL A 39 13.62 -11.70 2.07
CA VAL A 39 14.09 -10.86 3.18
C VAL A 39 14.16 -9.40 2.74
N ALA A 40 13.43 -8.53 3.45
CA ALA A 40 13.37 -7.10 3.24
C ALA A 40 14.74 -6.44 3.42
N VAL A 41 14.99 -5.33 2.71
CA VAL A 41 16.14 -4.41 2.93
C VAL A 41 17.49 -5.14 3.06
N LYS A 42 17.69 -6.18 2.24
CA LYS A 42 18.89 -7.03 2.24
C LYS A 42 19.20 -7.67 3.61
N GLY A 43 18.23 -7.77 4.51
CA GLY A 43 18.35 -8.31 5.87
C GLY A 43 19.00 -7.37 6.88
N TYR A 44 19.06 -6.07 6.60
CA TYR A 44 19.43 -5.07 7.59
C TYR A 44 18.26 -4.73 8.51
N ASP A 45 18.60 -4.31 9.72
CA ASP A 45 17.65 -3.85 10.72
C ASP A 45 17.17 -2.43 10.40
N PRO A 46 15.89 -2.23 10.02
CA PRO A 46 15.38 -0.91 9.67
C PRO A 46 15.38 0.05 10.87
N VAL A 47 15.17 -0.46 12.10
CA VAL A 47 15.12 0.36 13.31
C VAL A 47 16.51 0.91 13.65
N ALA A 48 17.57 0.13 13.37
CA ALA A 48 18.95 0.54 13.63
C ALA A 48 19.37 1.80 12.85
N TYR A 49 18.78 2.07 11.67
CA TYR A 49 19.03 3.34 10.97
C TYR A 49 18.59 4.57 11.78
N PHE A 50 17.55 4.44 12.61
CA PHE A 50 16.99 5.53 13.39
C PHE A 50 17.57 5.60 14.81
N THR A 51 17.90 4.46 15.41
CA THR A 51 18.35 4.41 16.81
C THR A 51 19.87 4.40 16.95
N GLU A 52 20.58 3.87 15.96
CA GLU A 52 22.02 3.62 16.01
C GLU A 52 22.79 4.36 14.90
N ALA A 53 22.07 5.01 13.97
CA ALA A 53 22.62 5.72 12.82
C ALA A 53 23.61 4.88 11.98
N LYS A 54 23.45 3.55 11.97
CA LYS A 54 24.36 2.62 11.27
C LYS A 54 23.62 1.40 10.72
N PRO A 55 24.06 0.85 9.58
CA PRO A 55 23.47 -0.36 9.01
C PRO A 55 23.89 -1.59 9.82
N ILE A 56 22.99 -2.12 10.65
CA ILE A 56 23.24 -3.34 11.43
C ILE A 56 22.52 -4.52 10.78
N LYS A 57 23.22 -5.65 10.58
CA LYS A 57 22.57 -6.87 10.10
C LYS A 57 21.61 -7.44 11.14
N GLY A 58 20.40 -7.76 10.67
CA GLY A 58 19.41 -8.47 11.46
C GLY A 58 19.72 -9.96 11.58
N LYS A 59 19.14 -10.61 12.58
CA LYS A 59 19.33 -12.04 12.87
C LYS A 59 18.04 -12.79 12.57
N ALA A 60 18.14 -14.01 12.02
CA ALA A 60 16.96 -14.83 11.69
C ALA A 60 16.10 -15.15 12.93
N LYS A 61 16.69 -15.20 14.13
CA LYS A 61 15.96 -15.36 15.39
C LYS A 61 15.07 -14.16 15.78
N PHE A 62 15.31 -13.00 15.18
CA PHE A 62 14.51 -11.79 15.38
C PHE A 62 13.93 -11.41 14.02
N GLU A 63 12.93 -12.17 13.58
CA GLU A 63 12.28 -12.00 12.29
C GLU A 63 10.79 -11.69 12.46
N TYR A 64 10.25 -10.82 11.60
CA TYR A 64 8.83 -10.50 11.53
C TYR A 64 8.36 -10.48 10.09
N ARG A 65 7.16 -10.98 9.83
CA ARG A 65 6.55 -10.94 8.50
C ARG A 65 5.59 -9.78 8.41
N TRP A 66 5.85 -8.87 7.49
CA TRP A 66 5.01 -7.69 7.27
C TRP A 66 5.10 -7.23 5.82
N GLN A 67 3.95 -6.87 5.23
CA GLN A 67 3.81 -6.53 3.81
C GLN A 67 4.45 -7.55 2.85
N GLY A 68 4.27 -8.84 3.14
CA GLY A 68 4.78 -9.92 2.28
C GLY A 68 6.29 -10.19 2.38
N ALA A 69 7.02 -9.43 3.19
CA ALA A 69 8.47 -9.60 3.37
C ALA A 69 8.85 -10.06 4.78
N LYS A 70 10.02 -10.70 4.89
CA LYS A 70 10.68 -11.04 6.15
C LYS A 70 11.60 -9.90 6.58
N TRP A 71 11.29 -9.26 7.69
CA TRP A 71 12.08 -8.21 8.30
C TRP A 71 12.94 -8.79 9.40
N ARG A 72 14.22 -8.44 9.45
CA ARG A 72 15.16 -8.98 10.45
C ARG A 72 15.73 -7.87 11.30
N PHE A 73 15.91 -8.15 12.58
CA PHE A 73 16.35 -7.17 13.57
C PHE A 73 17.60 -7.63 14.30
N SER A 74 18.40 -6.68 14.75
CA SER A 74 19.66 -6.92 15.47
C SER A 74 19.41 -7.39 16.91
N SER A 75 18.24 -7.03 17.47
CA SER A 75 17.81 -7.34 18.83
C SER A 75 16.29 -7.59 18.93
N ALA A 76 15.85 -8.23 20.01
CA ALA A 76 14.43 -8.38 20.33
C ALA A 76 13.74 -7.02 20.55
N LYS A 77 14.45 -6.05 21.15
CA LYS A 77 13.92 -4.69 21.35
C LYS A 77 13.56 -4.03 20.01
N HIS A 78 14.41 -4.14 19.01
CA HIS A 78 14.15 -3.56 17.68
C HIS A 78 12.98 -4.24 16.98
N LEU A 79 12.86 -5.57 17.12
CA LEU A 79 11.70 -6.33 16.65
C LEU A 79 10.39 -5.77 17.22
N GLU A 80 10.32 -5.56 18.54
CA GLU A 80 9.11 -5.04 19.19
C GLU A 80 8.81 -3.57 18.79
N ILE A 81 9.85 -2.73 18.66
CA ILE A 81 9.70 -1.35 18.16
C ILE A 81 9.10 -1.34 16.75
N PHE A 82 9.60 -2.20 15.86
CA PHE A 82 9.09 -2.30 14.50
C PHE A 82 7.64 -2.81 14.47
N LYS A 83 7.31 -3.85 15.26
CA LYS A 83 5.94 -4.37 15.34
C LYS A 83 4.93 -3.31 15.77
N ALA A 84 5.32 -2.41 16.68
CA ALA A 84 4.45 -1.35 17.16
C ALA A 84 4.12 -0.30 16.09
N THR A 85 5.09 0.07 15.25
CA THR A 85 4.94 1.14 14.25
C THR A 85 5.75 0.88 12.98
N PRO A 86 5.43 -0.17 12.19
CA PRO A 86 6.29 -0.62 11.09
C PRO A 86 6.45 0.44 10.00
N GLU A 87 5.39 1.20 9.72
CA GLU A 87 5.38 2.29 8.72
C GLU A 87 6.39 3.42 9.03
N LYS A 88 6.77 3.60 10.31
CA LYS A 88 7.78 4.59 10.71
C LYS A 88 9.20 4.19 10.33
N TYR A 89 9.45 2.88 10.27
CA TYR A 89 10.80 2.32 10.11
C TYR A 89 11.02 1.68 8.74
N ALA A 90 9.96 1.25 8.07
CA ALA A 90 10.03 0.76 6.70
C ALA A 90 10.41 1.89 5.73
N PRO A 91 11.25 1.64 4.71
CA PRO A 91 11.54 2.64 3.69
C PRO A 91 10.27 3.00 2.89
N GLN A 92 10.09 4.29 2.62
CA GLN A 92 8.92 4.84 1.93
C GLN A 92 8.70 4.25 0.53
N TYR A 93 9.79 3.97 -0.20
CA TYR A 93 9.74 3.39 -1.55
C TYR A 93 10.13 1.91 -1.53
N GLY A 94 9.74 1.16 -0.51
CA GLY A 94 10.01 -0.29 -0.43
C GLY A 94 11.48 -0.70 -0.25
N GLY A 95 12.43 0.23 -0.31
CA GLY A 95 13.86 -0.02 -0.07
C GLY A 95 14.67 -0.42 -1.32
N TYR A 96 14.29 0.09 -2.49
CA TYR A 96 15.10 0.06 -3.71
C TYR A 96 16.40 0.86 -3.56
#